data_AF-A0A3P6CDR7-F1
#
_entry.id   AF-A0A3P6CDR7-F1
#
_cell.length_a   1.000
_cell.length_b   1.000
_cell.length_c   1.000
_cell.angle_alpha   90.00
_cell.angle_beta   90.00
_cell.angle_gamma   90.00
#
_symmetry.space_group_name_H-M   'P 1'
#
loop_
_entity.id
_entity.type
_entity.pdbx_description
1 polymer ?
#
loop_
_entity_poly.entity_id
_entity_poly.type
_entity_poly.pdbx_seq_one_letter_code
_entity_poly.pdbx_strand_id
1 'polypeptide(L)'
;MHVAVRHLVQILQFLPMKTKQSIRSGRVSLSSISLMGPEKIGADHEWTTLDLSSDAVKLLVEHDYEGDGKFRYANPGDFLRWALRPPGYYQSWHIGIRVKKSLVACLFGVPARIIVRDNEAVKVAAVRFLCVQKDFRSKGLVPIMIKEMIRRVNLKDIWQGAFCTDLLVATPVTTIRQWIRMLNPANVSKFLGEAMSIKDATKLYELPNAPVTPGFRKMVQSDVHAVTELLRVYLLEFEVAAEFHPETHVVTDCCSFYTISFTVGGRKNNKFDIFHAKDVMDNKTFFEQLKFEEVGAQNHFYLFNQRLRTGLQPSQLGLTLF
;
A
#
# COMPACT_ATOMS: atom_id res chain seq x y z
N MET A 1 -17.94 -1.79 -3.35
CA MET A 1 -16.74 -1.31 -2.61
C MET A 1 -16.54 0.23 -2.58
N HIS A 2 -17.45 1.09 -3.06
CA HIS A 2 -17.07 2.44 -3.53
C HIS A 2 -17.55 3.70 -2.75
N VAL A 3 -17.67 3.68 -1.41
CA VAL A 3 -18.27 4.84 -0.69
C VAL A 3 -17.35 5.51 0.35
N ALA A 4 -16.36 4.83 0.92
CA ALA A 4 -15.50 5.46 1.95
C ALA A 4 -14.55 6.53 1.39
N VAL A 5 -14.33 6.48 0.08
CA VAL A 5 -13.15 7.09 -0.56
C VAL A 5 -13.53 8.33 -1.39
N ARG A 6 -14.83 8.59 -1.63
CA ARG A 6 -15.32 9.79 -2.36
C ARG A 6 -14.93 11.13 -1.68
N HIS A 7 -14.45 11.11 -0.44
CA HIS A 7 -14.05 12.32 0.30
C HIS A 7 -12.55 12.61 0.29
N LEU A 8 -11.69 11.74 -0.28
CA LEU A 8 -10.27 12.07 -0.43
C LEU A 8 -10.06 13.26 -1.38
N VAL A 9 -10.90 13.40 -2.42
CA VAL A 9 -10.83 14.44 -3.45
C VAL A 9 -10.90 15.87 -2.89
N GLN A 10 -11.58 16.09 -1.76
CA GLN A 10 -11.68 17.41 -1.13
C GLN A 10 -10.48 17.75 -0.22
N ILE A 11 -9.61 16.78 0.12
CA ILE A 11 -8.56 16.96 1.15
C ILE A 11 -7.28 17.58 0.57
N LEU A 12 -6.92 17.25 -0.68
CA LEU A 12 -5.76 17.86 -1.34
C LEU A 12 -6.03 19.28 -1.87
N GLN A 13 -7.29 19.74 -1.88
CA GLN A 13 -7.63 21.13 -2.18
C GLN A 13 -7.37 22.09 -1.01
N PHE A 14 -7.21 21.57 0.23
CA PHE A 14 -6.91 22.36 1.42
C PHE A 14 -5.48 22.22 1.94
N LEU A 15 -4.74 21.22 1.47
CA LEU A 15 -3.29 21.19 1.63
C LEU A 15 -2.70 22.13 0.57
N PRO A 16 -1.75 23.02 0.91
CA PRO A 16 -1.23 23.98 -0.04
C PRO A 16 -0.37 23.28 -1.09
N MET A 17 -1.01 22.62 -2.06
CA MET A 17 -0.48 22.50 -3.41
C MET A 17 -0.65 23.85 -4.11
N LYS A 18 -0.07 24.91 -3.54
CA LYS A 18 0.10 26.17 -4.26
C LYS A 18 1.19 25.95 -5.30
N THR A 19 0.76 25.47 -6.46
CA THR A 19 1.41 25.78 -7.72
C THR A 19 1.51 27.31 -7.80
N LYS A 20 2.75 27.84 -7.88
CA LYS A 20 3.14 29.24 -8.11
C LYS A 20 3.40 30.23 -6.96
N GLN A 21 3.44 29.85 -5.68
CA GLN A 21 4.07 30.74 -4.67
C GLN A 21 5.18 30.03 -3.92
N SER A 22 6.37 30.64 -3.98
CA SER A 22 7.53 30.34 -3.14
C SER A 22 7.13 30.44 -1.66
N ILE A 23 6.69 29.32 -1.08
CA ILE A 23 6.76 29.16 0.36
C ILE A 23 8.25 28.94 0.63
N ARG A 24 8.91 29.95 1.21
CA ARG A 24 10.25 29.78 1.77
C ARG A 24 10.21 28.52 2.63
N SER A 25 11.13 27.60 2.37
CA SER A 25 11.42 26.43 3.21
C SER A 25 11.71 26.93 4.64
N GLY A 26 10.68 27.00 5.47
CA GLY A 26 10.78 27.13 6.90
C GLY A 26 10.13 25.89 7.49
N ARG A 27 10.92 25.00 8.10
CA ARG A 27 10.35 23.96 8.96
C ARG A 27 9.54 24.69 10.02
N VAL A 28 8.25 24.36 10.17
CA VAL A 28 7.54 24.76 11.39
C VAL A 28 8.30 24.13 12.55
N SER A 29 8.74 24.94 13.51
CA SER A 29 9.51 24.42 14.64
C SER A 29 8.73 23.30 15.34
N LEU A 30 9.41 22.20 15.68
CA LEU A 30 8.81 21.08 16.44
C LEU A 30 8.14 21.56 17.73
N SER A 31 8.70 22.60 18.37
CA SER A 31 8.12 23.22 19.56
C SER A 31 6.72 23.82 19.34
N SER A 32 6.45 24.31 18.13
CA SER A 32 5.13 24.85 17.77
C SER A 32 4.10 23.74 17.49
N ILE A 33 4.54 22.57 17.01
CA ILE A 33 3.66 21.42 16.75
C ILE A 33 3.36 20.64 18.03
N SER A 34 4.32 20.50 18.94
CA SER A 34 4.09 19.84 20.23
C SER A 34 3.07 20.55 21.10
N LEU A 35 2.88 21.86 20.90
CA LEU A 35 1.84 22.65 21.57
C LEU A 35 0.43 22.44 20.97
N MET A 36 0.33 21.85 19.77
CA MET A 36 -0.95 21.49 19.16
C MET A 36 -1.40 20.11 19.66
N GLY A 37 -2.47 20.11 20.46
CA GLY A 37 -3.16 18.89 20.89
C GLY A 37 -3.74 18.09 19.72
N PRO A 38 -4.31 16.90 19.99
CA PRO A 38 -4.98 16.11 18.95
C PRO A 38 -6.03 16.93 18.19
N GLU A 39 -6.20 16.62 16.90
CA GLU A 39 -7.23 17.27 16.09
C GLU A 39 -8.61 17.17 16.76
N LYS A 40 -9.39 18.24 16.73
CA LYS A 40 -10.74 18.25 17.32
C LYS A 40 -11.63 17.29 16.53
N ILE A 41 -12.30 16.39 17.24
CA ILE A 41 -13.33 15.50 16.68
C ILE A 41 -14.65 15.74 17.40
N GLY A 42 -15.77 15.36 16.78
CA GLY A 42 -17.10 15.58 17.36
C GLY A 42 -17.22 14.99 18.76
N ALA A 43 -18.04 15.60 19.62
CA ALA A 43 -18.10 15.30 21.07
C ALA A 43 -18.31 13.81 21.41
N ASP A 44 -19.01 13.05 20.56
CA ASP A 44 -19.28 11.63 20.76
C ASP A 44 -18.17 10.69 20.25
N HIS A 45 -17.09 11.25 19.70
CA HIS A 45 -15.98 10.50 19.13
C HIS A 45 -14.75 10.62 20.03
N GLU A 46 -13.97 9.55 20.11
CA GLU A 46 -12.68 9.52 20.80
C GLU A 46 -11.56 9.03 19.88
N TRP A 47 -10.39 9.66 19.98
CA TRP A 47 -9.18 9.14 19.36
C TRP A 47 -8.70 7.92 20.14
N THR A 48 -8.29 6.89 19.42
CA THR A 48 -7.63 5.73 20.02
C THR A 48 -6.36 5.40 19.23
N THR A 49 -5.38 4.83 19.91
CA THR A 49 -4.18 4.28 19.27
C THR A 49 -4.34 2.77 19.21
N LEU A 50 -4.25 2.22 18.00
CA LEU A 50 -4.55 0.83 17.73
C LEU A 50 -3.31 -0.04 17.87
N ASP A 51 -3.45 -1.13 18.61
CA ASP A 51 -2.42 -2.15 18.72
C ASP A 51 -2.67 -3.37 17.82
N LEU A 52 -3.35 -3.16 16.67
CA LEU A 52 -3.78 -4.28 15.80
C LEU A 52 -4.51 -5.39 16.57
N SER A 53 -5.30 -4.97 17.56
CA SER A 53 -6.20 -5.84 18.32
C SER A 53 -7.29 -6.42 17.41
N SER A 54 -8.05 -7.39 17.92
CA SER A 54 -9.15 -8.05 17.20
C SER A 54 -10.10 -7.07 16.51
N ASP A 55 -10.39 -5.92 17.13
CA ASP A 55 -11.33 -4.92 16.61
C ASP A 55 -10.85 -4.27 15.31
N ALA A 56 -9.56 -3.92 15.23
CA ALA A 56 -8.99 -3.27 14.06
C ALA A 56 -8.91 -4.24 12.87
N VAL A 57 -8.51 -5.49 13.16
CA VAL A 57 -8.51 -6.57 12.16
C VAL A 57 -9.95 -6.81 11.68
N LYS A 58 -10.91 -6.91 12.59
CA LYS A 58 -12.33 -7.11 12.27
C LYS A 58 -12.87 -5.99 11.38
N LEU A 59 -12.62 -4.73 11.74
CA LEU A 59 -13.06 -3.57 10.96
C LEU A 59 -12.54 -3.61 9.52
N LEU A 60 -11.25 -3.87 9.34
CA LEU A 60 -10.62 -3.96 8.03
C LEU A 60 -11.22 -5.12 7.22
N VAL A 61 -11.33 -6.30 7.82
CA VAL A 61 -11.92 -7.50 7.20
C VAL A 61 -13.35 -7.22 6.73
N GLU A 62 -14.20 -6.69 7.60
CA GLU A 62 -15.64 -6.49 7.33
C GLU A 62 -15.93 -5.37 6.32
N HIS A 63 -15.13 -4.30 6.30
CA HIS A 63 -15.49 -3.07 5.58
C HIS A 63 -14.55 -2.66 4.44
N ASP A 64 -13.32 -3.16 4.40
CA ASP A 64 -12.34 -2.90 3.34
C ASP A 64 -12.20 -4.12 2.42
N TYR A 65 -12.14 -5.30 3.03
CA TYR A 65 -11.57 -6.50 2.44
C TYR A 65 -12.58 -7.52 1.91
N GLU A 66 -13.58 -7.88 2.71
CA GLU A 66 -14.55 -8.93 2.33
C GLU A 66 -15.78 -8.37 1.62
N GLY A 67 -16.02 -7.06 1.71
CA GLY A 67 -17.09 -6.35 1.01
C GLY A 67 -18.47 -7.01 1.17
N ASP A 68 -18.86 -7.80 0.18
CA ASP A 68 -20.15 -8.47 0.04
C ASP A 68 -20.12 -9.94 0.54
N GLY A 69 -19.02 -10.37 1.17
CA GLY A 69 -18.89 -11.66 1.85
C GLY A 69 -18.46 -12.85 0.98
N LYS A 70 -18.09 -12.63 -0.29
CA LYS A 70 -17.72 -13.71 -1.23
C LYS A 70 -16.28 -14.19 -1.11
N PHE A 71 -15.40 -13.38 -0.54
CA PHE A 71 -13.97 -13.66 -0.41
C PHE A 71 -13.56 -13.41 1.03
N ARG A 72 -12.99 -14.42 1.71
CA ARG A 72 -12.52 -14.29 3.09
C ARG A 72 -11.02 -14.42 3.22
N TYR A 73 -10.36 -13.49 3.88
CA TYR A 73 -8.92 -13.59 4.04
C TYR A 73 -8.52 -14.73 4.97
N ALA A 74 -7.57 -15.56 4.53
CA ALA A 74 -6.93 -16.53 5.43
C ALA A 74 -5.92 -15.78 6.30
N ASN A 75 -6.08 -15.86 7.62
CA ASN A 75 -5.19 -15.27 8.63
C ASN A 75 -4.89 -13.75 8.45
N PRO A 76 -5.91 -12.89 8.32
CA PRO A 76 -5.72 -11.45 8.11
C PRO A 76 -4.91 -10.78 9.23
N GLY A 77 -4.99 -11.28 10.46
CA GLY A 77 -4.23 -10.74 11.59
C GLY A 77 -2.71 -10.88 11.42
N ASP A 78 -2.22 -11.98 10.86
CA ASP A 78 -0.78 -12.20 10.69
C ASP A 78 -0.23 -11.31 9.57
N PHE A 79 -0.94 -11.23 8.45
CA PHE A 79 -0.62 -10.33 7.34
C PHE A 79 -0.59 -8.86 7.80
N LEU A 80 -1.63 -8.40 8.51
CA LEU A 80 -1.69 -7.03 9.00
C LEU A 80 -0.56 -6.73 10.00
N ARG A 81 -0.21 -7.67 10.88
CA ARG A 81 0.94 -7.49 11.79
C ARG A 81 2.26 -7.38 11.02
N TRP A 82 2.48 -8.23 10.02
CA TRP A 82 3.66 -8.14 9.16
C TRP A 82 3.73 -6.80 8.40
N ALA A 83 2.63 -6.37 7.79
CA ALA A 83 2.58 -5.16 6.97
C ALA A 83 2.65 -3.85 7.79
N LEU A 84 2.15 -3.86 9.03
CA LEU A 84 1.98 -2.65 9.87
C LEU A 84 2.95 -2.57 11.04
N ARG A 85 3.78 -3.60 11.27
CA ARG A 85 4.82 -3.56 12.30
C ARG A 85 6.21 -3.86 11.73
N PRO A 86 6.68 -3.12 10.70
CA PRO A 86 8.07 -3.21 10.30
C PRO A 86 9.00 -2.78 11.46
N PRO A 87 10.29 -3.16 11.45
CA PRO A 87 11.25 -2.68 12.43
C PRO A 87 11.23 -1.15 12.57
N GLY A 88 11.15 -0.66 13.81
CA GLY A 88 11.11 0.78 14.09
C GLY A 88 9.76 1.46 13.81
N TYR A 89 8.67 0.71 13.60
CA TYR A 89 7.33 1.31 13.42
C TYR A 89 6.89 2.17 14.61
N TYR A 90 6.01 3.14 14.33
CA TYR A 90 5.41 3.98 15.34
C TYR A 90 3.97 3.55 15.59
N GLN A 91 3.71 2.90 16.72
CA GLN A 91 2.34 2.54 17.11
C GLN A 91 1.41 3.76 17.17
N SER A 92 1.94 4.95 17.48
CA SER A 92 1.18 6.20 17.43
C SER A 92 0.58 6.51 16.05
N TRP A 93 1.12 5.95 14.97
CA TRP A 93 0.60 6.12 13.61
C TRP A 93 -0.51 5.11 13.26
N HIS A 94 -0.90 4.28 14.22
CA HIS A 94 -2.05 3.39 14.09
C HIS A 94 -3.24 4.09 14.76
N ILE A 95 -3.97 4.87 13.98
CA ILE A 95 -4.99 5.80 14.48
C ILE A 95 -6.36 5.14 14.33
N GLY A 96 -7.17 5.21 15.38
CA GLY A 96 -8.57 4.82 15.35
C GLY A 96 -9.48 5.95 15.84
N ILE A 97 -10.72 5.92 15.38
CA ILE A 97 -11.81 6.72 15.96
C ILE A 97 -12.82 5.73 16.54
N ARG A 98 -13.16 5.90 17.82
CA ARG A 98 -14.28 5.18 18.44
C ARG A 98 -15.46 6.11 18.67
N VAL A 99 -16.65 5.53 18.62
CA VAL A 99 -17.89 6.16 19.10
C VAL A 99 -18.40 5.28 20.22
N LYS A 100 -18.49 5.84 21.42
CA LYS A 100 -18.61 5.03 22.66
C LYS A 100 -17.46 4.01 22.71
N LYS A 101 -17.76 2.70 22.73
CA LYS A 101 -16.75 1.63 22.76
C LYS A 101 -16.42 1.06 21.38
N SER A 102 -17.17 1.41 20.34
CA SER A 102 -17.06 0.78 19.02
C SER A 102 -16.06 1.50 18.13
N LEU A 103 -15.15 0.76 17.49
CA LEU A 103 -14.23 1.30 16.50
C LEU A 103 -14.96 1.56 15.18
N VAL A 104 -15.02 2.82 14.75
CA VAL A 104 -15.78 3.24 13.56
C VAL A 104 -14.89 3.60 12.37
N ALA A 105 -13.62 3.92 12.61
CA ALA A 105 -12.64 4.18 11.58
C ALA A 105 -11.21 3.85 12.04
N CYS A 106 -10.35 3.49 11.10
CA CYS A 106 -8.92 3.29 11.32
C CYS A 106 -8.08 3.87 10.17
N LEU A 107 -6.88 4.34 10.48
CA LEU A 107 -5.88 4.83 9.55
C LEU A 107 -4.50 4.39 10.05
N PHE A 108 -3.75 3.71 9.20
CA PHE A 108 -2.44 3.15 9.54
C PHE A 108 -1.34 3.72 8.66
N GLY A 109 -0.24 4.11 9.29
CA GLY A 109 0.99 4.50 8.63
C GLY A 109 2.19 3.76 9.22
N VAL A 110 3.20 3.51 8.38
CA VAL A 110 4.48 2.94 8.80
C VAL A 110 5.62 3.82 8.31
N PRO A 111 6.76 3.87 9.03
CA PRO A 111 7.94 4.53 8.51
C PRO A 111 8.48 3.77 7.30
N ALA A 112 8.95 4.51 6.32
CA ALA A 112 9.73 4.00 5.21
C ALA A 112 10.82 5.01 4.85
N ARG A 113 11.80 4.58 4.07
CA ARG A 113 12.78 5.46 3.45
C ARG A 113 12.66 5.32 1.95
N ILE A 114 12.74 6.45 1.27
CA ILE A 114 12.76 6.50 -0.19
C ILE A 114 13.96 7.29 -0.66
N ILE A 115 14.52 6.90 -1.80
CA ILE A 115 15.44 7.73 -2.57
C ILE A 115 14.63 8.37 -3.69
N VAL A 116 14.82 9.68 -3.85
CA VAL A 116 14.41 10.41 -5.04
C VAL A 116 15.70 10.78 -5.76
N ARG A 117 15.87 10.40 -7.02
CA ARG A 117 17.11 10.55 -7.79
C ARG A 117 17.74 11.93 -7.59
N ASP A 118 19.07 11.92 -7.46
CA ASP A 118 19.93 13.07 -7.15
C ASP A 118 19.74 13.69 -5.76
N ASN A 119 18.98 13.05 -4.86
CA ASN A 119 18.81 13.49 -3.47
C ASN A 119 19.20 12.39 -2.48
N GLU A 120 19.44 12.81 -1.24
CA GLU A 120 19.61 11.88 -0.12
C GLU A 120 18.31 11.13 0.19
N ALA A 121 18.45 9.95 0.81
CA ALA A 121 17.31 9.16 1.23
C ALA A 121 16.46 9.91 2.28
N VAL A 122 15.18 10.08 1.99
CA VAL A 122 14.22 10.81 2.82
C VAL A 122 13.36 9.82 3.61
N LYS A 123 13.15 10.12 4.90
CA LYS A 123 12.18 9.38 5.72
C LYS A 123 10.77 9.83 5.36
N VAL A 124 9.88 8.88 5.12
CA VAL A 124 8.47 9.13 4.79
C VAL A 124 7.55 8.32 5.67
N ALA A 125 6.36 8.84 5.93
CA ALA A 125 5.25 8.05 6.44
C ALA A 125 4.52 7.40 5.25
N ALA A 126 4.66 6.08 5.10
CA ALA A 126 3.90 5.30 4.14
C ALA A 126 2.52 4.96 4.73
N VAL A 127 1.47 5.57 4.19
CA VAL A 127 0.09 5.25 4.58
C VAL A 127 -0.29 3.92 3.93
N ARG A 128 -0.82 2.99 4.73
CA ARG A 128 -1.13 1.60 4.30
C ARG A 128 -2.63 1.36 4.19
N PHE A 129 -3.35 1.47 5.31
CA PHE A 129 -4.79 1.18 5.34
C PHE A 129 -5.57 2.35 5.88
N LEU A 130 -6.69 2.66 5.24
CA LEU A 130 -7.70 3.61 5.69
C LEU A 130 -9.06 2.93 5.55
N CYS A 131 -9.76 2.73 6.66
CA CYS A 131 -11.10 2.14 6.63
C CYS A 131 -12.05 2.93 7.51
N VAL A 132 -13.26 3.14 6.99
CA VAL A 132 -14.37 3.79 7.71
C VAL A 132 -15.60 2.88 7.57
N GLN A 133 -16.24 2.59 8.71
CA GLN A 133 -17.51 1.86 8.75
C GLN A 133 -18.54 2.52 7.84
N LYS A 134 -19.37 1.71 7.18
CA LYS A 134 -20.30 2.15 6.12
C LYS A 134 -21.12 3.38 6.53
N ASP A 135 -21.65 3.39 7.75
CA ASP A 135 -22.54 4.44 8.26
C ASP A 135 -21.83 5.76 8.57
N PHE A 136 -20.51 5.74 8.71
CA PHE A 136 -19.68 6.91 9.05
C PHE A 136 -18.96 7.53 7.85
N ARG A 137 -19.09 6.94 6.65
CA ARG A 137 -18.35 7.37 5.44
C ARG A 137 -18.68 8.80 5.00
N SER A 138 -19.93 9.23 5.19
CA SER A 138 -20.40 10.58 4.83
C SER A 138 -20.21 11.62 5.94
N LYS A 139 -19.56 11.26 7.06
CA LYS A 139 -19.42 12.12 8.25
C LYS A 139 -18.13 12.97 8.25
N GLY A 140 -17.37 12.97 7.16
CA GLY A 140 -16.16 13.80 7.06
C GLY A 140 -15.01 13.38 7.99
N LEU A 141 -14.97 12.11 8.43
CA LEU A 141 -13.92 11.62 9.34
C LEU A 141 -12.54 11.55 8.67
N VAL A 142 -12.46 11.14 7.40
CA VAL A 142 -11.20 10.95 6.67
C VAL A 142 -10.30 12.21 6.66
N PRO A 143 -10.80 13.41 6.30
CA PRO A 143 -10.02 14.65 6.40
C PRO A 143 -9.38 14.88 7.77
N ILE A 144 -10.12 14.61 8.84
CA ILE A 144 -9.66 14.85 10.21
C ILE A 144 -8.62 13.80 10.62
N MET A 145 -8.81 12.53 10.22
CA MET A 145 -7.83 11.47 10.43
C MET A 145 -6.50 11.73 9.70
N ILE A 146 -6.55 12.24 8.47
CA ILE A 146 -5.33 12.59 7.72
C ILE A 146 -4.58 13.74 8.41
N LYS A 147 -5.28 14.78 8.88
CA LYS A 147 -4.65 15.86 9.65
C LYS A 147 -3.99 15.34 10.93
N GLU A 148 -4.68 14.46 11.67
CA GLU A 148 -4.12 13.85 12.88
C GLU A 148 -2.92 12.95 12.56
N MET A 149 -2.94 12.19 11.45
CA MET A 149 -1.78 11.46 10.96
C MET A 149 -0.60 12.38 10.69
N ILE A 150 -0.80 13.46 9.93
CA ILE A 150 0.24 14.44 9.63
C ILE A 150 0.81 15.02 10.93
N ARG A 151 -0.03 15.38 11.90
CA ARG A 151 0.41 15.87 13.22
C ARG A 151 1.30 14.85 13.93
N ARG A 152 0.87 13.58 14.03
CA ARG A 152 1.63 12.50 14.68
C ARG A 152 2.93 12.13 13.96
N VAL A 153 2.97 12.30 12.64
CA VAL A 153 4.17 12.11 11.81
C VAL A 153 5.15 13.25 12.03
N ASN A 154 4.69 14.51 12.01
CA ASN A 154 5.51 15.69 12.25
C ASN A 154 6.11 15.71 13.68
N LEU A 155 5.41 15.17 14.68
CA LEU A 155 5.94 14.98 16.03
C LEU A 155 7.15 14.03 16.10
N LYS A 156 7.41 13.25 15.06
CA LYS A 156 8.59 12.40 14.90
C LYS A 156 9.67 13.03 14.01
N ASP A 157 9.55 14.33 13.72
CA ASP A 157 10.40 15.07 12.79
C ASP A 157 10.44 14.45 11.37
N ILE A 158 9.32 13.86 10.96
CA ILE A 158 9.11 13.35 9.61
C ILE A 158 8.07 14.25 8.95
N TRP A 159 8.35 14.69 7.73
CA TRP A 159 7.56 15.75 7.08
C TRP A 159 7.02 15.34 5.71
N GLN A 160 7.41 14.15 5.23
CA GLN A 160 7.01 13.59 3.95
C GLN A 160 6.12 12.37 4.16
N GLY A 161 5.28 12.08 3.18
CA GLY A 161 4.44 10.89 3.17
C GLY A 161 4.35 10.27 1.79
N ALA A 162 4.02 8.99 1.72
CA ALA A 162 3.75 8.27 0.49
C ALA A 162 2.45 7.48 0.64
N PHE A 163 1.61 7.48 -0.39
CA PHE A 163 0.39 6.69 -0.39
C PHE A 163 -0.04 6.35 -1.81
N CYS A 164 -0.89 5.33 -1.91
CA CYS A 164 -1.43 4.84 -3.16
C CYS A 164 -2.93 4.66 -3.02
N THR A 165 -3.70 4.99 -4.06
CA THR A 165 -5.16 4.81 -4.05
C THR A 165 -5.68 4.59 -5.47
N ASP A 166 -6.78 3.87 -5.61
CA ASP A 166 -7.53 3.71 -6.85
C ASP A 166 -8.33 4.96 -7.27
N LEU A 167 -8.37 6.00 -6.43
CA LEU A 167 -9.02 7.25 -6.76
C LEU A 167 -8.03 8.33 -7.21
N LEU A 168 -8.41 9.06 -8.25
CA LEU A 168 -7.70 10.27 -8.64
C LEU A 168 -8.04 11.41 -7.67
N VAL A 169 -7.18 11.64 -6.68
CA VAL A 169 -7.38 12.64 -5.62
C VAL A 169 -6.87 14.02 -6.03
N ALA A 170 -5.69 14.06 -6.63
CA ALA A 170 -5.05 15.22 -7.26
C ALA A 170 -4.12 14.70 -8.37
N THR A 171 -3.27 15.57 -8.93
CA THR A 171 -2.20 15.16 -9.85
C THR A 171 -1.26 14.17 -9.15
N PRO A 172 -1.26 12.89 -9.54
CA PRO A 172 -0.36 11.91 -8.95
C PRO A 172 1.05 12.09 -9.48
N VAL A 173 2.01 11.51 -8.76
CA VAL A 173 3.39 11.36 -9.23
C VAL A 173 3.42 10.45 -10.45
N THR A 174 2.66 9.35 -10.38
CA THR A 174 2.46 8.43 -11.49
C THR A 174 1.16 7.64 -11.31
N THR A 175 0.66 7.06 -12.40
CA THR A 175 -0.51 6.18 -12.41
C THR A 175 -0.08 4.79 -12.85
N ILE A 176 -0.23 3.84 -11.94
CA ILE A 176 0.16 2.44 -12.06
C ILE A 176 -1.06 1.63 -12.54
N ARG A 177 -0.84 0.68 -13.44
CA ARG A 177 -1.87 -0.25 -13.93
C ARG A 177 -1.72 -1.61 -13.27
N GLN A 178 -2.85 -2.26 -13.03
CA GLN A 178 -2.88 -3.61 -12.50
C GLN A 178 -2.95 -4.64 -13.62
N TRP A 179 -2.17 -5.70 -13.44
CA TRP A 179 -2.04 -6.82 -14.33
C TRP A 179 -2.32 -8.11 -13.58
N ILE A 180 -2.91 -9.08 -14.25
CA ILE A 180 -3.15 -10.40 -13.68
C ILE A 180 -2.55 -11.48 -14.57
N ARG A 181 -2.04 -12.53 -13.93
CA ARG A 181 -1.69 -13.79 -14.57
C ARG A 181 -2.56 -14.87 -13.98
N MET A 182 -3.43 -15.46 -14.79
CA MET A 182 -4.24 -16.59 -14.34
C MET A 182 -3.33 -17.80 -14.08
N LEU A 183 -3.51 -18.42 -12.92
CA LEU A 183 -2.83 -19.65 -12.52
C LEU A 183 -3.79 -20.85 -12.53
N ASN A 184 -5.09 -20.58 -12.34
CA ASN A 184 -6.14 -21.59 -12.39
C ASN A 184 -7.38 -21.06 -13.13
N PRO A 185 -7.37 -21.05 -14.48
CA PRO A 185 -8.44 -20.47 -15.29
C PRO A 185 -9.85 -20.98 -14.96
N ALA A 186 -9.99 -22.24 -14.53
CA ALA A 186 -11.27 -22.82 -14.15
C ALA A 186 -11.92 -22.12 -12.94
N ASN A 187 -11.11 -21.68 -11.97
CA ASN A 187 -11.60 -21.00 -10.77
C ASN A 187 -11.86 -19.50 -11.00
N VAL A 188 -11.30 -18.93 -12.07
CA VAL A 188 -11.31 -17.48 -12.33
C VAL A 188 -11.91 -17.14 -13.70
N SER A 189 -12.85 -17.96 -14.15
CA SER A 189 -13.49 -17.87 -15.46
C SER A 189 -14.12 -16.51 -15.77
N LYS A 190 -14.46 -15.72 -14.74
CA LYS A 190 -14.94 -14.33 -14.89
C LYS A 190 -13.94 -13.38 -15.57
N PHE A 191 -12.66 -13.72 -15.61
CA PHE A 191 -11.62 -12.95 -16.29
C PHE A 191 -11.33 -13.49 -17.70
N LEU A 192 -11.95 -14.60 -18.12
CA LEU A 192 -11.80 -15.10 -19.48
C LEU A 192 -12.62 -14.23 -20.43
N GLY A 193 -12.05 -13.91 -21.59
CA GLY A 193 -12.80 -13.32 -22.69
C GLY A 193 -13.87 -14.29 -23.22
N GLU A 194 -14.97 -13.75 -23.75
CA GLU A 194 -16.14 -14.53 -24.20
C GLU A 194 -15.82 -15.62 -25.23
N ALA A 195 -14.74 -15.45 -26.00
CA ALA A 195 -14.32 -16.39 -27.04
C ALA A 195 -13.47 -17.58 -26.54
N MET A 196 -12.98 -17.56 -25.29
CA MET A 196 -12.02 -18.54 -24.78
C MET A 196 -12.69 -19.63 -23.94
N SER A 197 -12.49 -20.90 -24.31
CA SER A 197 -12.95 -22.02 -23.48
C SER A 197 -12.03 -22.24 -22.27
N ILE A 198 -12.58 -22.74 -21.15
CA ILE A 198 -11.78 -23.07 -19.94
C ILE A 198 -10.69 -24.11 -20.26
N LYS A 199 -10.95 -25.05 -21.18
CA LYS A 199 -9.99 -26.08 -21.59
C LYS A 199 -8.79 -25.46 -22.30
N ASP A 200 -9.06 -24.56 -23.25
CA ASP A 200 -8.00 -23.88 -24.01
C ASP A 200 -7.22 -22.92 -23.10
N ALA A 201 -7.91 -22.21 -22.21
CA ALA A 201 -7.25 -21.40 -21.18
C ALA A 201 -6.36 -22.26 -20.29
N THR A 202 -6.84 -23.41 -19.79
CA THR A 202 -6.02 -24.27 -18.92
C THR A 202 -4.72 -24.69 -19.61
N LYS A 203 -4.78 -25.04 -20.89
CA LYS A 203 -3.60 -25.36 -21.70
C LYS A 203 -2.71 -24.14 -21.96
N LEU A 204 -3.29 -22.97 -22.23
CA LEU A 204 -2.56 -21.74 -22.51
C LEU A 204 -1.82 -21.22 -21.27
N TYR A 205 -2.43 -21.33 -20.09
CA TYR A 205 -1.90 -20.78 -18.83
C TYR A 205 -1.06 -21.79 -18.04
N GLU A 206 -0.88 -23.01 -18.55
CA GLU A 206 -0.09 -24.07 -17.91
C GLU A 206 1.34 -23.63 -17.58
N LEU A 207 1.83 -24.07 -16.42
CA LEU A 207 3.17 -23.78 -15.90
C LEU A 207 3.91 -25.09 -15.61
N PRO A 208 5.26 -25.08 -15.65
CA PRO A 208 6.06 -26.20 -15.19
C PRO A 208 5.77 -26.56 -13.71
N ASN A 209 5.86 -27.84 -13.38
CA ASN A 209 5.64 -28.33 -12.01
C ASN A 209 6.79 -28.00 -11.04
N ALA A 210 7.91 -27.46 -11.53
CA ALA A 210 9.07 -27.07 -10.74
C ALA A 210 9.73 -25.81 -11.33
N PRO A 211 10.45 -25.01 -10.51
CA PRO A 211 11.23 -23.88 -11.00
C PRO A 211 12.26 -24.33 -12.04
N VAL A 212 12.38 -23.56 -13.13
CA VAL A 212 13.31 -23.86 -14.23
C VAL A 212 14.73 -23.33 -13.97
N THR A 213 14.88 -22.35 -13.09
CA THR A 213 16.17 -21.73 -12.77
C THR A 213 16.98 -22.61 -11.83
N PRO A 214 18.19 -23.06 -12.23
CA PRO A 214 19.05 -23.88 -11.36
C PRO A 214 19.40 -23.15 -10.05
N GLY A 215 19.36 -23.89 -8.94
CA GLY A 215 19.67 -23.34 -7.62
C GLY A 215 18.56 -22.49 -6.99
N PHE A 216 17.40 -22.36 -7.63
CA PHE A 216 16.27 -21.62 -7.06
C PHE A 216 15.79 -22.29 -5.76
N ARG A 217 15.91 -21.55 -4.66
CA ARG A 217 15.52 -22.01 -3.31
C ARG A 217 14.92 -20.87 -2.51
N LYS A 218 14.25 -21.21 -1.41
CA LYS A 218 13.80 -20.21 -0.43
C LYS A 218 15.01 -19.46 0.14
N MET A 219 14.82 -18.16 0.35
CA MET A 219 15.78 -17.31 1.02
C MET A 219 15.96 -17.75 2.48
N VAL A 220 17.20 -17.72 2.98
CA VAL A 220 17.54 -17.98 4.38
C VAL A 220 18.25 -16.76 4.98
N GLN A 221 18.40 -16.74 6.31
CA GLN A 221 18.96 -15.60 7.01
C GLN A 221 20.37 -15.19 6.53
N SER A 222 21.20 -16.15 6.14
CA SER A 222 22.54 -15.88 5.61
C SER A 222 22.54 -15.16 4.26
N ASP A 223 21.43 -15.20 3.51
CA ASP A 223 21.32 -14.56 2.21
C ASP A 223 20.97 -13.06 2.32
N VAL A 224 20.45 -12.62 3.47
CA VAL A 224 19.87 -11.27 3.67
C VAL A 224 20.84 -10.18 3.25
N HIS A 225 22.11 -10.29 3.63
CA HIS A 225 23.12 -9.28 3.27
C HIS A 225 23.32 -9.19 1.74
N ALA A 226 23.55 -10.33 1.08
CA ALA A 226 23.80 -10.36 -0.36
C ALA A 226 22.56 -9.91 -1.17
N VAL A 227 21.37 -10.35 -0.76
CA VAL A 227 20.09 -9.94 -1.36
C VAL A 227 19.86 -8.43 -1.18
N THR A 228 20.14 -7.89 0.01
CA THR A 228 19.98 -6.46 0.28
C THR A 228 20.87 -5.64 -0.63
N GLU A 229 22.13 -6.01 -0.80
CA GLU A 229 23.04 -5.29 -1.69
C GLU A 229 22.61 -5.35 -3.17
N LEU A 230 22.21 -6.53 -3.66
CA LEU A 230 21.69 -6.67 -5.03
C LEU A 230 20.42 -5.82 -5.25
N LEU A 231 19.48 -5.87 -4.30
CA LEU A 231 18.25 -5.09 -4.37
C LEU A 231 18.53 -3.59 -4.35
N ARG A 232 19.47 -3.14 -3.52
CA ARG A 232 19.87 -1.72 -3.47
C ARG A 232 20.45 -1.25 -4.81
N VAL A 233 21.36 -2.02 -5.40
CA VAL A 233 21.96 -1.69 -6.69
C VAL A 233 20.88 -1.58 -7.77
N TYR A 234 19.98 -2.55 -7.83
CA TYR A 234 18.83 -2.51 -8.76
C TYR A 234 17.95 -1.28 -8.54
N LEU A 235 17.64 -0.96 -7.28
CA LEU A 235 16.73 0.13 -6.95
C LEU A 235 17.27 1.53 -7.26
N LEU A 236 18.59 1.68 -7.41
CA LEU A 236 19.23 2.94 -7.82
C LEU A 236 18.93 3.31 -9.28
N GLU A 237 18.48 2.36 -10.10
CA GLU A 237 18.12 2.59 -11.51
C GLU A 237 16.79 3.34 -11.69
N PHE A 238 16.03 3.52 -10.61
CA PHE A 238 14.73 4.20 -10.63
C PHE A 238 14.82 5.67 -10.20
N GLU A 239 13.82 6.47 -10.55
CA GLU A 239 13.74 7.89 -10.17
C GLU A 239 13.26 8.04 -8.72
N VAL A 240 12.33 7.17 -8.30
CA VAL A 240 11.87 7.09 -6.91
C VAL A 240 11.84 5.63 -6.51
N ALA A 241 12.57 5.27 -5.45
CA ALA A 241 12.69 3.88 -4.99
C ALA A 241 12.65 3.75 -3.47
N ALA A 242 12.33 2.56 -2.99
CA ALA A 242 12.57 2.21 -1.59
C ALA A 242 14.06 2.24 -1.27
N GLU A 243 14.42 2.70 -0.08
CA GLU A 243 15.77 2.57 0.44
C GLU A 243 15.81 1.54 1.55
N PHE A 244 16.69 0.54 1.38
CA PHE A 244 16.93 -0.51 2.36
C PHE A 244 18.31 -0.29 2.96
N HIS A 245 18.36 0.20 4.20
CA HIS A 245 19.63 0.36 4.91
C HIS A 245 20.06 -0.98 5.53
N PRO A 246 21.31 -1.45 5.30
CA PRO A 246 21.79 -2.78 5.73
C PRO A 246 21.59 -3.08 7.22
N GLU A 247 21.73 -2.05 8.06
CA GLU A 247 21.65 -2.21 9.53
C GLU A 247 20.25 -2.03 10.12
N THR A 248 19.30 -1.44 9.37
CA THR A 248 17.98 -1.07 9.93
C THR A 248 16.80 -1.66 9.19
N HIS A 249 17.00 -2.18 7.98
CA HIS A 249 15.96 -2.81 7.18
C HIS A 249 16.34 -4.24 6.85
N VAL A 250 15.57 -5.18 7.39
CA VAL A 250 15.69 -6.60 7.01
C VAL A 250 14.91 -6.80 5.72
N VAL A 251 15.62 -6.97 4.61
CA VAL A 251 15.01 -7.52 3.39
C VAL A 251 14.64 -8.96 3.70
N THR A 252 13.34 -9.24 3.78
CA THR A 252 12.86 -10.59 4.06
C THR A 252 12.82 -11.47 2.80
N ASP A 253 12.89 -10.86 1.61
CA ASP A 253 12.61 -11.54 0.34
C ASP A 253 13.28 -10.84 -0.88
N CYS A 254 13.80 -11.60 -1.86
CA CYS A 254 14.48 -11.10 -3.08
C CYS A 254 13.62 -11.15 -4.37
N CYS A 255 12.62 -12.04 -4.39
CA CYS A 255 11.58 -12.13 -5.43
C CYS A 255 10.26 -12.39 -4.69
N SER A 256 9.79 -11.36 -3.97
CA SER A 256 8.66 -11.51 -3.07
C SER A 256 7.35 -11.36 -3.80
N PHE A 257 6.47 -12.34 -3.62
CA PHE A 257 5.04 -12.15 -3.76
C PHE A 257 4.46 -12.34 -2.37
N TYR A 258 3.76 -11.33 -1.87
CA TYR A 258 3.01 -11.47 -0.62
C TYR A 258 1.64 -12.02 -0.96
N THR A 259 1.16 -12.92 -0.13
CA THR A 259 -0.10 -13.59 -0.37
C THR A 259 -1.17 -12.92 0.46
N ILE A 260 -2.19 -12.39 -0.20
CA ILE A 260 -3.45 -12.14 0.45
C ILE A 260 -4.42 -13.24 -0.01
N SER A 261 -4.47 -14.34 0.73
CA SER A 261 -5.24 -15.53 0.37
C SER A 261 -6.72 -15.33 0.64
N PHE A 262 -7.56 -15.52 -0.38
CA PHE A 262 -9.02 -15.51 -0.23
C PHE A 262 -9.59 -16.92 -0.16
N THR A 263 -10.57 -17.14 0.72
CA THR A 263 -11.37 -18.35 0.80
C THR A 263 -12.68 -18.10 0.07
N VAL A 264 -12.95 -18.90 -0.96
CA VAL A 264 -14.25 -18.95 -1.65
C VAL A 264 -14.93 -20.25 -1.23
N GLY A 265 -16.11 -20.16 -0.59
CA GLY A 265 -16.94 -21.33 -0.29
C GLY A 265 -16.36 -22.34 0.72
N GLY A 266 -15.46 -21.94 1.62
CA GLY A 266 -15.01 -22.76 2.75
C GLY A 266 -13.99 -23.88 2.42
N ARG A 267 -13.52 -24.01 1.17
CA ARG A 267 -12.45 -24.95 0.83
C ARG A 267 -11.09 -24.25 0.90
N LYS A 268 -10.21 -24.69 1.81
CA LYS A 268 -8.80 -24.32 1.83
C LYS A 268 -8.10 -24.97 0.64
N ASN A 269 -7.93 -24.25 -0.46
CA ASN A 269 -6.99 -24.64 -1.51
C ASN A 269 -5.73 -23.80 -1.32
N ASN A 270 -4.61 -24.44 -0.98
CA ASN A 270 -3.28 -23.80 -0.95
C ASN A 270 -2.73 -23.52 -2.37
N LYS A 271 -3.61 -23.45 -3.37
CA LYS A 271 -3.27 -23.14 -4.76
C LYS A 271 -3.79 -21.74 -5.07
N PHE A 272 -2.90 -20.88 -5.54
CA PHE A 272 -3.25 -19.54 -6.00
C PHE A 272 -3.99 -19.63 -7.33
N ASP A 273 -5.07 -18.86 -7.49
CA ASP A 273 -5.83 -18.85 -8.74
C ASP A 273 -5.38 -17.72 -9.70
N ILE A 274 -4.88 -16.61 -9.15
CA ILE A 274 -4.40 -15.44 -9.88
C ILE A 274 -3.12 -14.92 -9.23
N PHE A 275 -2.16 -14.51 -10.05
CA PHE A 275 -1.01 -13.71 -9.65
C PHE A 275 -1.23 -12.26 -10.07
N HIS A 276 -1.24 -11.33 -9.12
CA HIS A 276 -1.40 -9.90 -9.38
C HIS A 276 -0.03 -9.22 -9.50
N ALA A 277 0.11 -8.31 -10.46
CA ALA A 277 1.29 -7.47 -10.62
C ALA A 277 0.91 -6.02 -10.94
N LYS A 278 1.84 -5.11 -10.70
CA LYS A 278 1.75 -3.69 -11.03
C LYS A 278 2.80 -3.36 -12.09
N ASP A 279 2.52 -2.50 -13.04
CA ASP A 279 3.46 -2.09 -14.11
C ASP A 279 4.56 -1.11 -13.65
N VAL A 280 5.00 -1.26 -12.41
CA VAL A 280 6.15 -0.55 -11.84
C VAL A 280 7.46 -1.30 -12.13
N MET A 281 8.59 -0.64 -11.90
CA MET A 281 9.92 -1.22 -12.16
C MET A 281 10.01 -1.78 -13.59
N ASP A 282 10.73 -2.88 -13.79
CA ASP A 282 10.82 -3.55 -15.09
C ASP A 282 9.72 -4.58 -15.33
N ASN A 283 8.64 -4.60 -14.53
CA ASN A 283 7.65 -5.67 -14.60
C ASN A 283 7.01 -5.82 -15.99
N LYS A 284 6.81 -4.69 -16.68
CA LYS A 284 6.22 -4.68 -18.02
C LYS A 284 7.07 -5.40 -19.08
N THR A 285 8.37 -5.56 -18.84
CA THR A 285 9.30 -6.21 -19.78
C THR A 285 8.99 -7.70 -20.00
N PHE A 286 8.33 -8.35 -19.03
CA PHE A 286 8.02 -9.78 -19.09
C PHE A 286 6.52 -10.11 -19.07
N PHE A 287 5.64 -9.13 -18.95
CA PHE A 287 4.20 -9.36 -18.85
C PHE A 287 3.62 -10.12 -20.04
N GLU A 288 3.93 -9.72 -21.27
CA GLU A 288 3.40 -10.40 -22.46
C GLU A 288 3.92 -11.85 -22.57
N GLN A 289 5.23 -12.05 -22.37
CA GLN A 289 5.85 -13.38 -22.40
C GLN A 289 5.26 -14.31 -21.34
N LEU A 290 5.05 -13.78 -20.13
CA LEU A 290 4.42 -14.51 -19.03
C LEU A 290 2.90 -14.44 -19.08
N LYS A 291 2.30 -13.91 -20.16
CA LYS A 291 0.86 -13.89 -20.44
C LYS A 291 0.06 -13.28 -19.27
N PHE A 292 0.53 -12.14 -18.79
CA PHE A 292 -0.21 -11.22 -17.94
C PHE A 292 -1.16 -10.38 -18.78
N GLU A 293 -2.32 -10.05 -18.22
CA GLU A 293 -3.37 -9.23 -18.85
C GLU A 293 -3.68 -8.01 -17.99
N GLU A 294 -3.84 -6.85 -18.63
CA GLU A 294 -4.26 -5.62 -17.96
C GLU A 294 -5.74 -5.70 -17.59
N VAL A 295 -6.08 -5.45 -16.33
CA VAL A 295 -7.48 -5.53 -15.84
C VAL A 295 -8.17 -4.18 -15.75
N GLY A 296 -7.61 -3.15 -16.37
CA GLY A 296 -8.14 -1.76 -16.40
C GLY A 296 -8.12 -1.02 -15.05
N ALA A 297 -7.89 -1.72 -13.93
CA ALA A 297 -7.77 -1.12 -12.61
C ALA A 297 -6.47 -0.29 -12.52
N GLN A 298 -6.60 0.93 -12.00
CA GLN A 298 -5.49 1.86 -11.85
C GLN A 298 -5.26 2.20 -10.38
N ASN A 299 -4.00 2.49 -10.06
CA ASN A 299 -3.57 2.96 -8.77
C ASN A 299 -2.71 4.21 -8.96
N HIS A 300 -3.12 5.30 -8.33
CA HIS A 300 -2.43 6.58 -8.38
C HIS A 300 -1.49 6.69 -7.18
N PHE A 301 -0.21 6.92 -7.46
CA PHE A 301 0.84 7.06 -6.46
C PHE A 301 1.08 8.53 -6.14
N TYR A 302 1.17 8.86 -4.86
CA TYR A 302 1.31 10.22 -4.37
C TYR A 302 2.46 10.33 -3.37
N LEU A 303 3.19 11.44 -3.47
CA LEU A 303 4.12 11.87 -2.44
C LEU A 303 3.61 13.17 -1.82
N PHE A 304 3.52 13.18 -0.49
CA PHE A 304 3.15 14.34 0.29
C PHE A 304 4.40 15.13 0.68
N ASN A 305 4.35 16.45 0.47
CA ASN A 305 5.44 17.39 0.81
C ASN A 305 6.81 17.02 0.20
N GLN A 306 6.77 16.36 -0.96
CA GLN A 306 7.94 16.02 -1.78
C GLN A 306 7.62 16.42 -3.22
N ARG A 307 8.49 17.24 -3.81
CA ARG A 307 8.33 17.69 -5.20
C ARG A 307 9.23 16.86 -6.10
N LEU A 308 8.71 16.53 -7.27
CA LEU A 308 9.48 15.97 -8.37
C LEU A 308 9.60 17.03 -9.47
N ARG A 309 10.71 16.99 -10.22
CA ARG A 309 10.95 17.93 -11.31
C ARG A 309 10.01 17.68 -12.49
N THR A 310 9.64 16.42 -12.71
CA THR A 310 8.77 15.93 -13.78
C THR A 310 7.85 14.84 -13.25
N GLY A 311 6.76 14.58 -13.97
CA GLY A 311 5.96 13.37 -13.75
C GLY A 311 6.80 12.11 -14.00
N LEU A 312 6.47 11.01 -13.33
CA LEU A 312 7.15 9.73 -13.48
C LEU A 312 6.35 8.78 -14.35
N GLN A 313 7.04 8.03 -15.20
CA GLN A 313 6.50 6.80 -15.75
C GLN A 313 6.45 5.73 -14.66
N PRO A 314 5.49 4.79 -14.69
CA PRO A 314 5.44 3.68 -13.73
C PRO A 314 6.75 2.88 -13.65
N SER A 315 7.43 2.69 -14.79
CA SER A 315 8.73 2.01 -14.85
C SER A 315 9.86 2.76 -14.15
N GLN A 316 9.68 4.02 -13.80
CA GLN A 316 10.65 4.82 -13.03
C GLN A 316 10.39 4.77 -11.51
N LEU A 317 9.39 4.00 -11.07
CA LEU A 317 9.03 3.82 -9.67
C LEU A 317 9.52 2.46 -9.15
N GLY A 318 10.59 2.49 -8.36
CA GLY A 318 11.17 1.36 -7.61
C GLY A 318 10.53 1.14 -6.24
N LEU A 319 9.23 1.42 -6.09
CA LEU A 319 8.51 1.33 -4.82
C LEU A 319 7.13 0.73 -5.02
N THR A 320 6.81 -0.27 -4.22
CA THR A 320 5.46 -0.81 -4.11
C THR A 320 4.88 -0.48 -2.74
N LEU A 321 3.66 0.08 -2.73
CA LEU A 321 2.86 0.20 -1.53
C LEU A 321 1.76 -0.88 -1.55
N PHE A 322 1.65 -1.58 -0.43
CA PHE A 322 0.48 -2.40 -0.06
C PHE A 322 -0.74 -1.50 0.08
#